data_AF-A0A2A5JL64-F1
#
_entry.id   AF-A0A2A5JL64-F1
#
_cell.length_a   1.000
_cell.length_b   1.000
_cell.length_c   1.000
_cell.angle_alpha   90.00
_cell.angle_beta   90.00
_cell.angle_gamma   90.00
#
_symmetry.space_group_name_H-M   'P 1'
#
loop_
_entity.id
_entity.type
_entity.pdbx_description
1 polymer ?
#
loop_
_entity_poly.entity_id
_entity_poly.type
_entity_poly.pdbx_seq_one_letter_code
_entity_poly.pdbx_strand_id
1 'polypeptide(L)'
;MLLSYQAIESVQLKKDLELIEHIYTQDTFMSGLFLGSALPKDLEGFRVFRDPINLDMRIQTPGYCSDEPEKWPFQNMPYILDDERSRVKYDGVYKDLKNIMLTKKKYKEILKGFSKDFGCFSEQRMIDLRTKEHDSAMQKEFSLTEVNVEYIFYHLIPDIIHAHFVQIVDAAIFGGIEHSPIAERLLDCYRLGGMPGGWVGPKPEDGGDVMQCMELYHLGE
;
A
#
# COMPACT_ATOMS: atom_id res chain seq x y z
N MET A 1 10.72 -2.24 -17.43
CA MET A 1 10.76 -0.98 -18.18
C MET A 1 10.63 0.08 -17.11
N LEU A 2 11.78 0.63 -16.68
CA LEU A 2 11.85 1.82 -15.82
C LEU A 2 10.79 2.79 -16.26
N LEU A 3 10.09 3.43 -15.33
CA LEU A 3 9.07 4.48 -15.50
C LEU A 3 9.54 5.60 -16.46
N SER A 4 9.74 5.26 -17.72
CA SER A 4 10.48 5.98 -18.77
C SER A 4 9.50 6.88 -19.50
N TYR A 5 8.61 7.47 -18.72
CA TYR A 5 7.64 8.47 -19.16
C TYR A 5 8.34 9.76 -19.58
N GLN A 6 9.55 9.99 -19.06
CA GLN A 6 10.38 11.15 -19.34
C GLN A 6 11.83 10.92 -18.88
N ALA A 7 12.73 11.82 -19.28
CA ALA A 7 14.10 11.85 -18.76
C ALA A 7 14.10 12.25 -17.26
N ILE A 8 14.90 11.54 -16.48
CA ILE A 8 15.06 11.75 -15.03
C ILE A 8 16.52 12.13 -14.75
N GLU A 9 16.74 13.38 -14.37
CA GLU A 9 18.08 13.90 -14.03
C GLU A 9 18.49 13.55 -12.59
N SER A 10 17.52 13.39 -11.69
CA SER A 10 17.78 13.10 -10.28
C SER A 10 18.18 11.64 -10.10
N VAL A 11 19.43 11.43 -9.67
CA VAL A 11 19.98 10.10 -9.37
C VAL A 11 19.18 9.42 -8.27
N GLN A 12 18.80 10.15 -7.23
CA GLN A 12 18.02 9.59 -6.11
C GLN A 12 16.63 9.15 -6.57
N LEU A 13 15.91 10.01 -7.30
CA LEU A 13 14.59 9.65 -7.83
C LEU A 13 14.66 8.44 -8.74
N LYS A 14 15.72 8.32 -9.56
CA LYS A 14 15.90 7.14 -10.41
C LYS A 14 16.05 5.86 -9.57
N LYS A 15 16.85 5.89 -8.50
CA LYS A 15 17.01 4.76 -7.58
C LYS A 15 15.71 4.40 -6.87
N ASP A 16 14.96 5.39 -6.41
CA ASP A 16 13.69 5.16 -5.74
C ASP A 16 12.67 4.51 -6.69
N LEU A 17 12.57 4.98 -7.93
CA LEU A 17 11.69 4.38 -8.92
C LEU A 17 12.15 2.98 -9.35
N GLU A 18 13.46 2.74 -9.41
CA GLU A 18 14.05 1.41 -9.62
C GLU A 18 13.66 0.45 -8.49
N LEU A 19 13.72 0.90 -7.24
CA LEU A 19 13.30 0.11 -6.08
C LEU A 19 11.80 -0.22 -6.13
N ILE A 20 10.96 0.78 -6.43
CA ILE A 20 9.50 0.61 -6.54
C ILE A 20 9.18 -0.42 -7.63
N GLU A 21 9.76 -0.26 -8.83
CA GLU A 21 9.59 -1.22 -9.93
C GLU A 21 10.07 -2.61 -9.55
N HIS A 22 11.24 -2.70 -8.92
CA HIS A 22 11.78 -3.96 -8.49
C HIS A 22 10.81 -4.71 -7.57
N ILE A 23 10.18 -4.02 -6.61
CA ILE A 23 9.24 -4.61 -5.66
C ILE A 23 7.98 -5.14 -6.37
N TYR A 24 7.28 -4.32 -7.17
CA TYR A 24 6.03 -4.78 -7.77
C TYR A 24 6.21 -5.77 -8.93
N THR A 25 7.43 -5.93 -9.44
CA THR A 25 7.75 -6.92 -10.49
C THR A 25 8.24 -8.26 -9.96
N GLN A 26 8.43 -8.40 -8.64
CA GLN A 26 8.81 -9.70 -8.05
C GLN A 26 7.66 -10.69 -8.10
N ASP A 27 7.98 -11.98 -8.13
CA ASP A 27 6.98 -13.05 -8.06
C ASP A 27 6.19 -13.05 -6.75
N THR A 28 6.81 -12.59 -5.67
CA THR A 28 6.19 -12.44 -4.35
C THR A 28 5.14 -11.33 -4.32
N PHE A 29 5.18 -10.36 -5.22
CA PHE A 29 4.25 -9.24 -5.19
C PHE A 29 2.79 -9.72 -5.27
N MET A 30 2.01 -9.36 -4.24
CA MET A 30 0.60 -9.73 -4.00
C MET A 30 0.35 -11.23 -3.74
N SER A 31 1.36 -12.10 -3.75
CA SER A 31 1.15 -13.54 -3.58
C SER A 31 0.60 -13.88 -2.19
N GLY A 32 0.96 -13.09 -1.19
CA GLY A 32 0.51 -13.19 0.19
C GLY A 32 -0.96 -12.84 0.41
N LEU A 33 -1.63 -12.26 -0.59
CA LEU A 33 -3.06 -11.89 -0.52
C LEU A 33 -4.00 -13.07 -0.79
N PHE A 34 -3.45 -14.25 -1.08
CA PHE A 34 -4.19 -15.45 -1.45
C PHE A 34 -3.97 -16.58 -0.43
N LEU A 35 -5.02 -17.35 -0.18
CA LEU A 35 -4.96 -18.54 0.68
C LEU A 35 -3.94 -19.56 0.16
N GLY A 36 -3.21 -20.19 1.10
CA GLY A 36 -2.18 -21.18 0.78
C GLY A 36 -0.83 -20.58 0.37
N SER A 37 -0.69 -19.24 0.40
CA SER A 37 0.61 -18.60 0.31
C SER A 37 1.48 -18.97 1.52
N ALA A 38 2.80 -18.97 1.32
CA ALA A 38 3.73 -19.21 2.42
C ALA A 38 4.01 -17.88 3.13
N LEU A 39 3.80 -17.83 4.44
CA LEU A 39 4.16 -16.64 5.22
C LEU A 39 5.70 -16.47 5.24
N PRO A 40 6.23 -15.26 5.03
CA PRO A 40 7.65 -14.99 5.20
C PRO A 40 8.14 -15.37 6.60
N LYS A 41 9.32 -16.00 6.68
CA LYS A 41 9.90 -16.43 7.96
C LYS A 41 10.31 -15.27 8.86
N ASP A 42 10.76 -14.18 8.23
CA ASP A 42 11.05 -12.93 8.90
C ASP A 42 9.98 -11.92 8.51
N LEU A 43 9.21 -11.50 9.51
CA LEU A 43 8.15 -10.51 9.35
C LEU A 43 8.65 -9.10 9.67
N GLU A 44 9.93 -8.92 10.02
CA GLU A 44 10.56 -7.62 10.19
C GLU A 44 9.77 -6.68 11.13
N GLY A 45 9.19 -7.25 12.18
CA GLY A 45 8.38 -6.53 13.17
C GLY A 45 6.91 -6.34 12.81
N PHE A 46 6.46 -6.76 11.63
CA PHE A 46 5.04 -6.70 11.26
C PHE A 46 4.20 -7.64 12.13
N ARG A 47 3.07 -7.10 12.60
CA ARG A 47 1.94 -7.91 13.07
C ARG A 47 1.11 -8.33 11.87
N VAL A 48 0.72 -9.60 11.82
CA VAL A 48 -0.07 -10.14 10.71
C VAL A 48 -1.56 -9.96 10.98
N PHE A 49 -2.25 -9.33 10.03
CA PHE A 49 -3.70 -9.20 9.97
C PHE A 49 -4.23 -10.18 8.92
N ARG A 50 -5.23 -11.00 9.28
CA ARG A 50 -5.73 -12.10 8.41
C ARG A 50 -7.25 -12.11 8.26
N ASP A 51 -7.88 -10.93 8.32
CA ASP A 51 -9.33 -10.84 8.28
C ASP A 51 -9.81 -10.08 7.04
N PRO A 52 -10.20 -10.80 5.97
CA PRO A 52 -10.70 -10.18 4.74
C PRO A 52 -12.05 -9.47 4.92
N ILE A 53 -12.84 -9.83 5.94
CA ILE A 53 -14.14 -9.20 6.21
C ILE A 53 -13.94 -7.76 6.68
N ASN A 54 -12.96 -7.58 7.57
CA ASN A 54 -12.68 -6.30 8.20
C ASN A 54 -11.68 -5.43 7.42
N LEU A 55 -11.26 -5.88 6.23
CA LEU A 55 -10.23 -5.20 5.43
C LEU A 55 -10.65 -3.81 4.97
N ASP A 56 -11.87 -3.67 4.45
CA ASP A 56 -12.44 -2.36 4.03
C ASP A 56 -12.46 -1.39 5.22
N MET A 57 -12.93 -1.86 6.36
CA MET A 57 -13.01 -1.06 7.57
C MET A 57 -11.64 -0.56 8.04
N ARG A 58 -10.59 -1.36 7.85
CA ARG A 58 -9.23 -0.99 8.28
C ARG A 58 -8.49 -0.07 7.31
N ILE A 59 -8.92 0.02 6.05
CA ILE A 59 -8.09 0.66 5.02
C ILE A 59 -8.88 1.62 4.10
N GLN A 60 -10.21 1.58 4.08
CA GLN A 60 -11.02 2.48 3.26
C GLN A 60 -12.07 3.29 4.04
N THR A 61 -12.79 2.71 5.01
CA THR A 61 -13.95 3.40 5.60
C THR A 61 -13.59 4.30 6.81
N PRO A 62 -13.78 5.63 6.72
CA PRO A 62 -13.62 6.52 7.85
C PRO A 62 -14.86 6.53 8.75
N GLY A 63 -14.71 6.01 9.98
CA GLY A 63 -15.51 6.46 11.12
C GLY A 63 -16.73 5.63 11.54
N TYR A 64 -16.88 4.35 11.13
CA TYR A 64 -18.04 3.53 11.50
C TYR A 64 -17.72 2.17 12.15
N CYS A 65 -16.62 2.04 12.89
CA CYS A 65 -16.35 0.82 13.68
C CYS A 65 -16.36 1.12 15.17
N SER A 66 -17.56 1.31 15.72
CA SER A 66 -17.81 1.39 17.16
C SER A 66 -18.36 0.08 17.74
N ASP A 67 -18.57 -0.95 16.92
CA ASP A 67 -19.46 -2.05 17.30
C ASP A 67 -18.75 -3.34 17.70
N GLU A 68 -17.43 -3.47 17.46
CA GLU A 68 -16.61 -4.46 18.15
C GLU A 68 -15.44 -3.80 18.87
N PRO A 69 -15.25 -4.04 20.18
CA PRO A 69 -14.10 -3.53 20.90
C PRO A 69 -12.86 -4.22 20.34
N GLU A 70 -12.13 -3.52 19.48
CA GLU A 70 -10.84 -3.98 19.03
C GLU A 70 -9.94 -4.30 20.23
N LYS A 71 -9.15 -5.38 20.14
CA LYS A 71 -8.13 -5.69 21.15
C LYS A 71 -7.08 -4.58 21.30
N TRP A 72 -6.98 -3.67 20.31
CA TRP A 72 -5.98 -2.61 20.22
C TRP A 72 -6.62 -1.30 19.70
N PRO A 73 -6.12 -0.12 20.10
CA PRO A 73 -6.60 1.15 19.57
C PRO A 73 -6.19 1.30 18.09
N PHE A 74 -7.13 1.03 17.19
CA PHE A 74 -6.96 1.20 15.75
C PHE A 74 -7.08 2.66 15.33
N GLN A 75 -6.26 3.06 14.35
CA GLN A 75 -6.31 4.36 13.71
C GLN A 75 -6.64 4.19 12.24
N ASN A 76 -7.48 5.08 11.73
CA ASN A 76 -7.86 5.07 10.32
C ASN A 76 -6.61 5.32 9.43
N MET A 77 -6.21 4.28 8.69
CA MET A 77 -5.01 4.30 7.85
C MET A 77 -5.07 5.38 6.75
N PRO A 78 -6.19 5.59 6.03
CA PRO A 78 -6.32 6.70 5.10
C PRO A 78 -5.94 8.08 5.68
N TYR A 79 -6.36 8.39 6.90
CA TYR A 79 -6.00 9.67 7.53
C TYR A 79 -4.50 9.79 7.80
N ILE A 80 -3.87 8.72 8.29
CA ILE A 80 -2.41 8.68 8.48
C ILE A 80 -1.67 8.86 7.15
N LEU A 81 -2.19 8.24 6.09
CA LEU A 81 -1.63 8.36 4.75
C LEU A 81 -1.79 9.77 4.17
N ASP A 82 -2.94 10.41 4.36
CA ASP A 82 -3.19 11.79 3.95
C ASP A 82 -2.32 12.80 4.71
N ASP A 83 -2.16 12.61 6.02
CA ASP A 83 -1.30 13.43 6.87
C ASP A 83 0.17 13.27 6.45
N GLU A 84 0.62 12.03 6.21
CA GLU A 84 1.97 11.76 5.73
C GLU A 84 2.22 12.38 4.35
N ARG A 85 1.27 12.23 3.43
CA ARG A 85 1.37 12.82 2.09
C ARG A 85 1.45 14.34 2.16
N SER A 86 0.72 14.94 3.10
CA SER A 86 0.77 16.38 3.36
C SER A 86 2.12 16.77 3.93
N ARG A 87 2.63 16.04 4.92
CA ARG A 87 3.95 16.27 5.51
C ARG A 87 5.06 16.21 4.46
N VAL A 88 5.11 15.15 3.65
CA VAL A 88 6.14 14.96 2.62
C VAL A 88 6.12 16.12 1.60
N LYS A 89 4.92 16.58 1.23
CA LYS A 89 4.77 17.63 0.23
C LYS A 89 5.00 19.04 0.78
N TYR A 90 4.48 19.37 1.95
CA TYR A 90 4.31 20.75 2.40
C TYR A 90 5.14 21.14 3.63
N ASP A 91 5.54 20.18 4.46
CA ASP A 91 6.17 20.48 5.76
C ASP A 91 7.58 19.89 5.92
N GLY A 92 7.87 18.76 5.27
CA GLY A 92 9.12 18.03 5.39
C GLY A 92 10.21 18.52 4.44
N VAL A 93 9.92 18.49 3.13
CA VAL A 93 10.95 18.70 2.08
C VAL A 93 10.82 20.06 1.41
N TYR A 94 9.60 20.46 1.04
CA TYR A 94 9.34 21.78 0.45
C TYR A 94 8.70 22.70 1.47
N LYS A 95 9.29 23.89 1.66
CA LYS A 95 8.74 24.93 2.56
C LYS A 95 7.80 25.90 1.85
N ASP A 96 7.66 25.79 0.52
CA ASP A 96 6.79 26.67 -0.26
C ASP A 96 6.00 25.92 -1.34
N LEU A 97 4.77 26.40 -1.59
CA LEU A 97 3.83 25.85 -2.57
C LEU A 97 4.38 25.90 -4.01
N LYS A 98 5.23 26.89 -4.30
CA LYS A 98 5.75 27.14 -5.64
C LYS A 98 6.67 26.01 -6.09
N ASN A 99 7.55 25.54 -5.21
CA ASN A 99 8.46 24.44 -5.48
C ASN A 99 7.70 23.14 -5.70
N ILE A 100 6.63 22.89 -4.92
CA ILE A 100 5.75 21.72 -5.12
C ILE A 100 5.10 21.77 -6.51
N MET A 101 4.55 22.92 -6.90
CA MET A 101 3.96 23.09 -8.23
C MET A 101 4.99 22.90 -9.36
N LEU A 102 6.21 23.40 -9.17
CA LEU A 102 7.31 23.21 -10.12
C LEU A 102 7.73 21.74 -10.23
N THR A 103 7.88 21.02 -9.11
CA THR A 103 8.18 19.59 -9.07
C THR A 103 7.07 18.78 -9.73
N LYS A 104 5.80 19.06 -9.39
CA LYS A 104 4.64 18.41 -10.01
C LYS A 104 4.60 18.65 -11.52
N LYS A 105 4.94 19.85 -11.97
CA LYS A 105 5.05 20.16 -13.40
C LYS A 105 6.24 19.45 -14.06
N LYS A 106 7.38 19.38 -13.36
CA LYS A 106 8.60 18.72 -13.84
C LYS A 106 8.41 17.21 -14.05
N TYR A 107 7.68 16.54 -13.16
CA TYR A 107 7.49 15.07 -13.18
C TYR A 107 6.07 14.64 -13.53
N LYS A 108 5.32 15.50 -14.24
CA LYS A 108 3.92 15.26 -14.60
C LYS A 108 3.70 13.98 -15.40
N GLU A 109 4.61 13.66 -16.33
CA GLU A 109 4.46 12.47 -17.18
C GLU A 109 4.72 11.20 -16.38
N ILE A 110 5.62 11.23 -15.38
CA ILE A 110 5.80 10.11 -14.44
C ILE A 110 4.51 9.88 -13.65
N LEU A 111 3.97 10.93 -13.01
CA LEU A 111 2.77 10.82 -12.18
C LEU A 111 1.58 10.25 -12.95
N LYS A 112 1.37 10.71 -14.19
CA LYS A 112 0.26 10.26 -15.04
C LYS A 112 0.48 8.89 -15.64
N GLY A 113 1.68 8.66 -16.20
CA GLY A 113 2.04 7.41 -16.84
C GLY A 113 2.02 6.26 -15.84
N PHE A 114 2.67 6.46 -14.69
CA PHE A 114 2.72 5.46 -13.63
C PHE A 114 1.32 5.09 -13.13
N SER A 115 0.52 6.10 -12.76
CA SER A 115 -0.84 5.86 -12.26
C SER A 115 -1.69 5.05 -13.25
N LYS A 116 -1.48 5.21 -14.56
CA LYS A 116 -2.22 4.45 -15.56
C LYS A 116 -1.67 3.02 -15.70
N ASP A 117 -0.37 2.89 -15.93
CA ASP A 117 0.23 1.60 -16.25
C ASP A 117 0.24 0.67 -15.04
N PHE A 118 0.48 1.22 -13.84
CA PHE A 118 0.47 0.45 -12.61
C PHE A 118 -0.93 -0.11 -12.31
N GLY A 119 -1.99 0.68 -12.53
CA GLY A 119 -3.37 0.20 -12.37
C GLY A 119 -3.66 -1.03 -13.24
N CYS A 120 -3.34 -0.95 -14.53
CA CYS A 120 -3.49 -2.10 -15.43
C CYS A 120 -2.62 -3.30 -15.00
N PHE A 121 -1.39 -3.05 -14.54
CA PHE A 121 -0.50 -4.09 -14.07
C PHE A 121 -1.02 -4.80 -12.83
N SER A 122 -1.43 -4.07 -11.79
CA SER A 122 -1.92 -4.64 -10.54
C SER A 122 -3.24 -5.40 -10.73
N GLU A 123 -4.14 -4.88 -11.58
CA GLU A 123 -5.37 -5.59 -11.96
C GLU A 123 -5.06 -6.91 -12.66
N GLN A 124 -4.15 -6.90 -13.66
CA GLN A 124 -3.77 -8.13 -14.36
C GLN A 124 -3.09 -9.12 -13.42
N ARG A 125 -2.21 -8.66 -12.55
CA ARG A 125 -1.54 -9.51 -11.55
C ARG A 125 -2.55 -10.18 -10.61
N MET A 126 -3.57 -9.45 -10.19
CA MET A 126 -4.66 -9.98 -9.39
C MET A 126 -5.43 -11.10 -10.12
N ILE A 127 -5.75 -10.88 -11.40
CA ILE A 127 -6.41 -11.86 -12.25
C ILE A 127 -5.55 -13.13 -12.39
N ASP A 128 -4.24 -12.98 -12.61
CA ASP A 128 -3.33 -14.10 -12.85
C ASP A 128 -3.13 -14.98 -11.61
N LEU A 129 -3.17 -14.40 -10.41
CA LEU A 129 -3.01 -15.11 -9.14
C LEU A 129 -4.32 -15.75 -8.64
N ARG A 130 -5.47 -15.22 -9.06
CA ARG A 130 -6.78 -15.67 -8.58
C ARG A 130 -7.27 -16.92 -9.30
N THR A 131 -7.76 -17.89 -8.55
CA THR A 131 -8.35 -19.13 -9.09
C THR A 131 -9.75 -19.37 -8.52
N LYS A 132 -10.54 -20.23 -9.18
CA LYS A 132 -11.87 -20.62 -8.67
C LYS A 132 -11.77 -21.42 -7.38
N GLU A 133 -10.70 -22.21 -7.26
CA GLU A 133 -10.36 -22.98 -6.07
C GLU A 133 -10.07 -22.05 -4.89
N HIS A 134 -9.30 -20.99 -5.13
CA HIS A 134 -9.05 -19.94 -4.14
C HIS A 134 -10.35 -19.28 -3.69
N ASP A 135 -11.22 -18.88 -4.62
CA ASP A 135 -12.49 -18.22 -4.28
C ASP A 135 -13.40 -19.12 -3.44
N SER A 136 -13.47 -20.41 -3.79
CA SER A 136 -14.22 -21.41 -3.03
C SER A 136 -13.64 -21.61 -1.63
N ALA A 137 -12.31 -21.58 -1.50
CA ALA A 137 -11.63 -21.67 -0.22
C ALA A 137 -11.90 -20.42 0.64
N MET A 138 -11.85 -19.21 0.07
CA MET A 138 -12.19 -17.97 0.77
C MET A 138 -13.62 -17.96 1.30
N GLN A 139 -14.58 -18.37 0.47
CA GLN A 139 -15.99 -18.49 0.87
C GLN A 139 -16.16 -19.43 2.06
N LYS A 140 -15.44 -20.55 2.06
CA LYS A 140 -15.53 -21.55 3.13
C LYS A 140 -14.82 -21.09 4.41
N GLU A 141 -13.59 -20.61 4.30
CA GLU A 141 -12.73 -20.26 5.44
C GLU A 141 -13.30 -19.07 6.22
N PHE A 142 -13.77 -18.05 5.50
CA PHE A 142 -14.25 -16.80 6.10
C PHE A 142 -15.77 -16.63 6.04
N SER A 143 -16.51 -17.67 5.65
CA SER A 143 -17.98 -17.63 5.49
C SER A 143 -18.46 -16.47 4.59
N LEU A 144 -17.68 -16.16 3.55
CA LEU A 144 -17.97 -15.10 2.59
C LEU A 144 -18.93 -15.60 1.50
N THR A 145 -19.75 -14.70 0.95
CA THR A 145 -20.48 -14.99 -0.30
C THR A 145 -19.58 -14.81 -1.52
N GLU A 146 -19.97 -15.39 -2.65
CA GLU A 146 -19.29 -15.14 -3.95
C GLU A 146 -19.16 -13.64 -4.25
N VAL A 147 -20.23 -12.88 -4.00
CA VAL A 147 -20.25 -11.41 -4.19
C VAL A 147 -19.25 -10.72 -3.27
N ASN A 148 -19.08 -11.18 -2.02
CA ASN A 148 -18.07 -10.59 -1.13
C ASN A 148 -16.65 -10.87 -1.61
N VAL A 149 -16.36 -12.10 -2.05
CA VAL A 149 -15.03 -12.44 -2.59
C VAL A 149 -14.77 -11.65 -3.88
N GLU A 150 -15.76 -11.54 -4.76
CA GLU A 150 -15.67 -10.73 -5.98
C GLU A 150 -15.36 -9.27 -5.65
N TYR A 151 -16.09 -8.67 -4.70
CA TYR A 151 -15.87 -7.30 -4.27
C TYR A 151 -14.47 -7.08 -3.70
N ILE A 152 -14.00 -7.96 -2.81
CA ILE A 152 -12.70 -7.84 -2.16
C ILE A 152 -11.57 -7.86 -3.20
N PHE A 153 -11.61 -8.81 -4.14
CA PHE A 153 -10.49 -9.03 -5.06
C PHE A 153 -10.57 -8.23 -6.37
N TYR A 154 -11.75 -7.81 -6.85
CA TYR A 154 -11.86 -6.99 -8.07
C TYR A 154 -12.04 -5.49 -7.82
N HIS A 155 -12.41 -5.08 -6.61
CA HIS A 155 -12.64 -3.67 -6.30
C HIS A 155 -11.75 -3.22 -5.14
N LEU A 156 -11.93 -3.79 -3.95
CA LEU A 156 -11.31 -3.28 -2.74
C LEU A 156 -9.77 -3.31 -2.79
N ILE A 157 -9.18 -4.50 -2.96
CA ILE A 157 -7.73 -4.66 -2.91
C ILE A 157 -7.04 -3.91 -4.06
N PRO A 158 -7.45 -4.04 -5.35
CA PRO A 158 -6.83 -3.30 -6.44
C PRO A 158 -6.82 -1.79 -6.23
N ASP A 159 -7.94 -1.21 -5.77
CA ASP A 159 -8.05 0.23 -5.52
C ASP A 159 -7.09 0.69 -4.40
N ILE A 160 -6.99 -0.09 -3.32
CA ILE A 160 -6.08 0.18 -2.20
C ILE A 160 -4.62 0.13 -2.67
N ILE A 161 -4.24 -0.94 -3.38
CA ILE A 161 -2.86 -1.12 -3.86
C ILE A 161 -2.47 0.02 -4.81
N HIS A 162 -3.38 0.39 -5.71
CA HIS A 162 -3.19 1.52 -6.61
C HIS A 162 -2.92 2.82 -5.86
N ALA A 163 -3.77 3.16 -4.89
CA ALA A 163 -3.64 4.36 -4.09
C ALA A 163 -2.30 4.41 -3.33
N HIS A 164 -1.89 3.29 -2.71
CA HIS A 164 -0.61 3.19 -2.00
C HIS A 164 0.58 3.43 -2.92
N PHE A 165 0.63 2.80 -4.10
CA PHE A 165 1.75 2.98 -5.02
C PHE A 165 1.81 4.38 -5.63
N VAL A 166 0.66 5.01 -5.89
CA VAL A 166 0.61 6.44 -6.27
C VAL A 166 1.21 7.31 -5.17
N GLN A 167 0.91 7.02 -3.89
CA GLN A 167 1.49 7.75 -2.76
C GLN A 167 2.99 7.51 -2.59
N ILE A 168 3.46 6.27 -2.78
CA ILE A 168 4.89 5.93 -2.72
C ILE A 168 5.66 6.67 -3.83
N VAL A 169 5.13 6.70 -5.06
CA VAL A 169 5.73 7.46 -6.17
C VAL A 169 5.69 8.97 -5.92
N ASP A 170 4.60 9.48 -5.33
CA ASP A 170 4.55 10.87 -4.84
C ASP A 170 5.70 11.12 -3.85
N ALA A 171 5.93 10.24 -2.87
CA ALA A 171 7.00 10.43 -1.88
C ALA A 171 8.40 10.46 -2.54
N ALA A 172 8.67 9.53 -3.47
CA ALA A 172 9.91 9.52 -4.25
C ALA A 172 10.12 10.85 -5.01
N ILE A 173 9.06 11.39 -5.63
CA ILE A 173 9.13 12.64 -6.41
C ILE A 173 9.29 13.87 -5.51
N PHE A 174 8.59 13.92 -4.38
CA PHE A 174 8.50 15.12 -3.55
C PHE A 174 9.50 15.17 -2.40
N GLY A 175 10.46 14.25 -2.36
CA GLY A 175 11.55 14.30 -1.40
C GLY A 175 12.47 13.10 -1.41
N GLY A 176 11.98 11.97 -1.92
CA GLY A 176 12.66 10.68 -1.81
C GLY A 176 11.95 9.82 -0.77
N ILE A 177 11.94 8.51 -1.00
CA ILE A 177 11.26 7.54 -0.12
C ILE A 177 11.82 7.61 1.31
N GLU A 178 13.13 7.85 1.45
CA GLU A 178 13.82 7.98 2.74
C GLU A 178 13.25 9.10 3.64
N HIS A 179 12.54 10.07 3.07
CA HIS A 179 11.88 11.13 3.81
C HIS A 179 10.45 10.77 4.24
N SER A 180 9.98 9.57 3.89
CA SER A 180 8.66 9.04 4.25
C SER A 180 8.78 7.62 4.83
N PRO A 181 9.01 7.49 6.15
CA PRO A 181 9.08 6.19 6.82
C PRO A 181 7.82 5.34 6.61
N ILE A 182 6.66 5.99 6.44
CA ILE A 182 5.41 5.31 6.12
C ILE A 182 5.43 4.76 4.70
N ALA A 183 5.89 5.51 3.69
CA ALA A 183 6.00 5.00 2.32
C ALA A 183 7.01 3.86 2.21
N GLU A 184 8.13 3.96 2.93
CA GLU A 184 9.11 2.86 3.05
C GLU A 184 8.45 1.61 3.65
N ARG A 185 7.71 1.76 4.75
CA ARG A 185 7.03 0.63 5.39
C ARG A 185 5.89 0.04 4.56
N LEU A 186 5.19 0.85 3.76
CA LEU A 186 4.22 0.37 2.79
C LEU A 186 4.91 -0.54 1.75
N LEU A 187 6.07 -0.12 1.23
CA LEU A 187 6.85 -0.92 0.28
C LEU A 187 7.32 -2.25 0.88
N ASP A 188 7.71 -2.26 2.15
CA ASP A 188 8.05 -3.49 2.84
C ASP A 188 6.87 -4.49 2.88
N CYS A 189 5.65 -4.02 3.11
CA CYS A 189 4.47 -4.90 3.08
C CYS A 189 4.34 -5.62 1.73
N TYR A 190 4.54 -4.88 0.64
CA TYR A 190 4.45 -5.41 -0.73
C TYR A 190 5.61 -6.32 -1.10
N ARG A 191 6.83 -6.01 -0.62
CA ARG A 191 8.01 -6.88 -0.79
C ARG A 191 7.80 -8.23 -0.11
N LEU A 192 7.14 -8.24 1.05
CA LEU A 192 6.74 -9.44 1.77
C LEU A 192 5.53 -10.15 1.15
N GLY A 193 5.00 -9.63 0.04
CA GLY A 193 3.91 -10.21 -0.74
C GLY A 193 2.51 -9.92 -0.22
N GLY A 194 2.39 -9.21 0.90
CA GLY A 194 1.13 -8.72 1.43
C GLY A 194 0.83 -7.30 0.99
N MET A 195 0.02 -6.62 1.80
CA MET A 195 -0.27 -5.18 1.72
C MET A 195 -0.43 -4.65 3.15
N PRO A 196 -0.39 -3.33 3.41
CA PRO A 196 -0.69 -2.82 4.75
C PRO A 196 -2.09 -3.25 5.19
N GLY A 197 -2.20 -3.77 6.41
CA GLY A 197 -3.45 -4.24 7.02
C GLY A 197 -4.16 -3.20 7.90
N GLY A 198 -3.54 -2.05 8.13
CA GLY A 198 -4.05 -0.99 8.99
C GLY A 198 -2.97 -0.40 9.90
N TRP A 199 -3.36 0.61 10.68
CA TRP A 199 -2.52 1.20 11.72
C TRP A 199 -3.09 0.93 13.11
N VAL A 200 -2.25 0.44 14.01
CA VAL A 200 -2.63 -0.02 15.35
C VAL A 200 -1.65 0.53 16.37
N GLY A 201 -2.12 1.44 17.22
CA GLY A 201 -1.29 2.15 18.19
C GLY A 201 -1.47 3.67 18.13
N PRO A 202 -0.58 4.44 18.78
CA PRO A 202 -0.58 5.89 18.72
C PRO A 202 -0.40 6.38 17.29
N LYS A 203 -0.93 7.55 16.97
CA LYS A 203 -0.68 8.18 15.68
C LYS A 203 0.78 8.62 15.55
N PRO A 204 1.30 8.84 14.33
CA PRO A 204 2.66 9.34 14.14
C PRO A 204 2.97 10.61 14.96
N GLU A 205 2.05 11.57 15.02
CA GLU A 205 2.21 12.82 15.78
C GLU A 205 2.24 12.62 17.30
N ASP A 206 1.67 11.51 17.78
CA ASP A 206 1.66 11.11 19.19
C ASP A 206 2.86 10.19 19.53
N GLY A 207 3.83 10.04 18.62
CA GLY A 207 5.01 9.20 18.79
C GLY A 207 4.82 7.73 18.38
N GLY A 208 3.81 7.44 17.56
CA GLY A 208 3.61 6.11 16.97
C GLY A 208 4.77 5.70 16.07
N ASP A 209 5.44 4.59 16.41
CA ASP A 209 6.52 4.02 15.61
C ASP A 209 5.94 3.23 14.43
N VAL A 210 6.25 3.65 13.21
CA VAL A 210 5.82 3.02 11.96
C VAL A 210 6.20 1.53 11.89
N MET A 211 7.33 1.14 12.49
CA MET A 211 7.79 -0.25 12.48
C MET A 211 6.91 -1.16 13.34
N GLN A 212 6.25 -0.59 14.35
CA GLN A 212 5.41 -1.32 15.31
C GLN A 212 3.91 -1.15 15.04
N CYS A 213 3.52 -0.02 14.44
CA CYS A 213 2.13 0.37 14.31
C CYS A 213 1.49 -0.03 12.97
N MET A 214 2.27 -0.33 11.93
CA MET A 214 1.71 -0.86 10.67
C MET A 214 1.54 -2.38 10.73
N GLU A 215 0.36 -2.86 10.37
CA GLU A 215 0.08 -4.29 10.20
C GLU A 215 0.34 -4.75 8.76
N LEU A 216 0.67 -6.03 8.59
CA LEU A 216 0.79 -6.71 7.31
C LEU A 216 -0.47 -7.55 7.10
N TYR A 217 -1.30 -7.19 6.12
CA TYR A 217 -2.36 -8.07 5.63
C TYR A 217 -1.76 -9.17 4.75
N HIS A 218 -1.88 -10.42 5.20
CA HIS A 218 -1.32 -11.59 4.54
C HIS A 218 -2.10 -12.86 4.93
N LEU A 219 -2.61 -13.60 3.95
CA LEU A 219 -3.44 -14.80 4.16
C LEU A 219 -2.65 -16.12 4.25
N GLY A 220 -1.35 -16.07 3.98
CA GLY A 220 -0.47 -17.24 4.11
C GLY A 220 -0.17 -17.68 5.54
N GLU A 221 0.26 -18.93 5.69
CA GLU A 221 0.60 -19.60 6.96
C GLU A 221 2.08 -19.97 7.09
#